data_AF-A0A2V2UE43-F1
#
_entry.id   AF-A0A2V2UE43-F1
#
_cell.length_a   1.000
_cell.length_b   1.000
_cell.length_c   1.000
_cell.angle_alpha   90.00
_cell.angle_beta   90.00
_cell.angle_gamma   90.00
#
_symmetry.space_group_name_H-M   'P 1'
#
loop_
_entity.id
_entity.type
_entity.pdbx_description
1 polymer ?
#
loop_
_entity_poly.entity_id
_entity_poly.type
_entity_poly.pdbx_seq_one_letter_code
_entity_poly.pdbx_strand_id
1 'polypeptide(L)'
;MLDKNNNYIIISAFAFATLLISPLIIGGLQGAFSVYGATRFLFPLQTSSTYKQNVIQYDKEKTCTNDQHTPTTWKTYLTHFSCGHVTILNNGTTLRQFTLIVDDNHGMGHNMSITSEGLQFPAWTFNETIPGPTLRMTQGDHVRVTVINSKNSLHPHSWHVHSIHSGAMDGVMGLAGMIWPGSKFTHDFIAQPYGVYPYHCHMAPVEEHINRGLYGIMIIDQPYAEKRPHATEMVMLMNGYSFTKANQTNPTEEGPPNPADMNNVTSRKQILNDQTPSNQVYTVNGMAFGYTGKDEIQLKVGQQVRIYLENMLEYDPINNFHLHGEMFYYIPTGSSDKPTMYTDIVSLVQGDRGIIEFSYHYPGEFMFHAHKNEFTRLGWQGFFNVTKS
;
A
#
# COMPACT_ATOMS: atom_id res chain seq x y z
N MET A 1 12.93 70.88 17.33
CA MET A 1 12.88 71.01 15.86
C MET A 1 11.58 70.41 15.38
N LEU A 2 10.93 71.12 14.47
CA LEU A 2 9.55 70.96 14.00
C LEU A 2 9.34 69.68 13.15
N ASP A 3 8.29 68.93 13.49
CA ASP A 3 7.11 68.56 12.68
C ASP A 3 7.26 68.25 11.16
N LYS A 4 6.72 67.10 10.70
CA LYS A 4 5.47 67.02 9.89
C LYS A 4 5.07 65.61 9.40
N ASN A 5 3.81 65.28 9.77
CA ASN A 5 2.73 64.61 9.00
C ASN A 5 2.89 63.15 8.58
N ASN A 6 1.91 62.25 8.65
CA ASN A 6 0.46 62.26 8.94
C ASN A 6 0.08 60.74 9.02
N ASN A 7 -0.93 60.19 9.71
CA ASN A 7 -2.23 60.66 10.17
C ASN A 7 -2.68 59.80 11.39
N TYR A 8 -3.62 60.36 12.15
CA TYR A 8 -4.04 60.00 13.50
C TYR A 8 -4.79 58.67 13.68
N ILE A 9 -4.65 58.15 14.91
CA ILE A 9 -5.39 57.06 15.55
C ILE A 9 -6.51 57.69 16.41
N ILE A 10 -7.43 56.84 16.91
CA ILE A 10 -7.87 56.72 18.32
C ILE A 10 -9.38 56.97 18.64
N ILE A 11 -10.04 55.89 19.13
CA ILE A 11 -10.88 55.79 20.38
C ILE A 11 -12.31 56.39 20.28
N SER A 12 -13.41 55.87 20.85
CA SER A 12 -13.75 54.80 21.81
C SER A 12 -15.28 54.76 22.00
N ALA A 13 -15.81 53.57 22.25
CA ALA A 13 -16.76 53.17 23.29
C ALA A 13 -17.93 54.07 23.82
N PHE A 14 -19.08 53.38 23.95
CA PHE A 14 -20.20 53.49 24.91
C PHE A 14 -21.14 54.72 24.92
N ALA A 15 -22.44 54.44 24.72
CA ALA A 15 -23.53 55.06 25.47
C ALA A 15 -24.79 54.16 25.50
N PHE A 16 -25.31 53.90 26.70
CA PHE A 16 -26.61 53.31 27.01
C PHE A 16 -27.71 54.39 26.91
N ALA A 17 -28.91 54.03 26.44
CA ALA A 17 -30.14 54.77 26.73
C ALA A 17 -31.36 53.84 26.76
N THR A 18 -32.13 53.93 27.83
CA THR A 18 -33.33 53.15 28.17
C THR A 18 -34.64 53.82 27.75
N LEU A 19 -35.58 52.98 27.30
CA LEU A 19 -37.06 52.99 27.37
C LEU A 19 -37.89 54.23 26.98
N LEU A 20 -38.79 54.01 26.01
CA LEU A 20 -40.20 54.45 26.03
C LEU A 20 -41.09 53.40 25.32
N ILE A 21 -42.27 53.16 25.88
CA ILE A 21 -43.35 52.21 25.51
C ILE A 21 -44.30 52.96 24.53
N SER A 22 -44.79 52.50 23.36
CA SER A 22 -45.84 51.51 22.97
C SER A 22 -46.35 51.91 21.54
N PRO A 23 -47.31 51.22 20.85
CA PRO A 23 -47.43 49.80 20.48
C PRO A 23 -47.73 49.57 18.96
N LEU A 24 -47.80 48.30 18.55
CA LEU A 24 -48.42 47.76 17.32
C LEU A 24 -47.77 48.08 15.95
N ILE A 25 -47.23 47.05 15.28
CA ILE A 25 -47.79 46.46 14.04
C ILE A 25 -47.11 45.10 13.77
N ILE A 26 -47.96 44.17 13.32
CA ILE A 26 -47.76 42.75 13.06
C ILE A 26 -46.87 42.51 11.82
N GLY A 27 -45.99 41.51 11.86
CA GLY A 27 -45.34 40.99 10.65
C GLY A 27 -44.11 40.15 10.96
N GLY A 28 -44.28 38.82 10.96
CA GLY A 28 -43.28 37.87 11.45
C GLY A 28 -42.05 37.68 10.55
N LEU A 29 -40.94 37.34 11.21
CA LEU A 29 -39.88 36.49 10.68
C LEU A 29 -39.20 35.81 11.87
N GLN A 30 -39.44 34.51 12.03
CA GLN A 30 -38.76 33.67 13.01
C GLN A 30 -37.28 33.57 12.63
N GLY A 31 -36.42 34.24 13.39
CA GLY A 31 -35.00 33.91 13.44
C GLY A 31 -34.81 32.62 14.23
N ALA A 32 -34.41 31.55 13.54
CA ALA A 32 -34.01 30.31 14.18
C ALA A 32 -32.69 30.54 14.95
N PHE A 33 -32.75 30.41 16.27
CA PHE A 33 -31.57 30.25 17.11
C PHE A 33 -30.91 28.91 16.76
N SER A 34 -29.73 28.96 16.14
CA SER A 34 -28.86 27.79 16.00
C SER A 34 -28.23 27.49 17.37
N VAL A 35 -28.83 26.57 18.10
CA VAL A 35 -28.18 25.91 19.23
C VAL A 35 -27.21 24.90 18.62
N TYR A 36 -25.91 25.17 18.71
CA TYR A 36 -24.87 24.15 18.49
C TYR A 36 -25.00 23.10 19.59
N GLY A 37 -25.93 22.15 19.40
CA GLY A 37 -25.96 20.92 20.15
C GLY A 37 -24.75 20.09 19.74
N ALA A 38 -23.78 19.95 20.63
CA ALA A 38 -22.73 18.95 20.47
C ALA A 38 -23.41 17.58 20.44
N THR A 39 -23.60 17.03 19.24
CA THR A 39 -24.04 15.65 19.07
C THR A 39 -22.94 14.76 19.65
N ARG A 40 -23.08 14.39 20.92
CA ARG A 40 -22.29 13.29 21.49
C ARG A 40 -22.71 12.05 20.72
N PHE A 41 -21.84 11.57 19.83
CA PHE A 41 -21.92 10.20 19.35
C PHE A 41 -21.77 9.29 20.57
N LEU A 42 -22.90 8.82 21.10
CA LEU A 42 -22.94 7.75 22.08
C LEU A 42 -22.65 6.45 21.31
N PHE A 43 -21.38 6.12 21.18
CA PHE A 43 -21.00 4.76 20.83
C PHE A 43 -21.40 3.86 22.01
N PRO A 44 -22.15 2.78 21.79
CA PRO A 44 -22.40 1.82 22.86
C PRO A 44 -21.04 1.35 23.39
N LEU A 45 -20.85 1.45 24.72
CA LEU A 45 -19.69 0.89 25.41
C LEU A 45 -19.70 -0.62 25.18
N GLN A 46 -18.98 -1.08 24.16
CA GLN A 46 -18.72 -2.50 23.98
C GLN A 46 -17.83 -2.95 25.15
N THR A 47 -18.28 -3.96 25.88
CA THR A 47 -17.47 -4.55 26.93
C THR A 47 -16.19 -5.16 26.35
N SER A 48 -15.06 -5.03 27.06
CA SER A 48 -13.74 -5.50 26.61
C SER A 48 -13.72 -6.97 26.16
N SER A 49 -14.56 -7.82 26.76
CA SER A 49 -14.69 -9.24 26.40
C SER A 49 -15.34 -9.47 25.03
N THR A 50 -16.42 -8.77 24.71
CA THR A 50 -17.10 -8.85 23.39
C THR A 50 -16.19 -8.32 22.28
N TYR A 51 -15.51 -7.20 22.53
CA TYR A 51 -14.56 -6.64 21.57
C TYR A 51 -13.39 -7.60 21.29
N LYS A 52 -12.80 -8.19 22.33
CA LYS A 52 -11.74 -9.21 22.20
C LYS A 52 -12.21 -10.45 21.41
N GLN A 53 -13.44 -10.91 21.62
CA GLN A 53 -14.01 -12.01 20.83
C GLN A 53 -14.16 -11.66 19.36
N ASN A 54 -14.58 -10.42 19.05
CA ASN A 54 -14.71 -9.96 17.67
C ASN A 54 -13.37 -9.92 16.95
N VAL A 55 -12.29 -9.45 17.59
CA VAL A 55 -10.94 -9.43 16.98
C VAL A 55 -10.47 -10.84 16.65
N ILE A 56 -10.54 -11.77 17.61
CA ILE A 56 -10.13 -13.17 17.41
C ILE A 56 -10.98 -13.85 16.33
N GLN A 57 -12.29 -13.58 16.33
CA GLN A 57 -13.20 -14.11 15.32
C GLN A 57 -12.87 -13.54 13.93
N TYR A 58 -12.59 -12.25 13.85
CA TYR A 58 -12.30 -11.62 12.57
C TYR A 58 -10.99 -12.13 11.97
N ASP A 59 -9.95 -12.29 12.79
CA ASP A 59 -8.67 -12.86 12.33
C ASP A 59 -8.84 -14.28 11.78
N LYS A 60 -9.69 -15.09 12.41
CA LYS A 60 -10.02 -16.43 11.89
C LYS A 60 -10.74 -16.35 10.55
N GLU A 61 -11.73 -15.47 10.42
CA GLU A 61 -12.45 -15.24 9.15
C GLU A 61 -11.53 -14.75 8.04
N LYS A 62 -10.48 -14.00 8.39
CA LYS A 62 -9.48 -13.48 7.48
C LYS A 62 -8.29 -14.42 7.23
N THR A 63 -8.36 -15.66 7.72
CA THR A 63 -7.31 -16.67 7.59
C THR A 63 -5.94 -16.17 8.07
N CYS A 64 -5.94 -15.32 9.09
CA CYS A 64 -4.75 -14.72 9.66
C CYS A 64 -3.80 -15.76 10.24
N THR A 65 -2.50 -15.61 9.93
CA THR A 65 -1.44 -16.30 10.65
C THR A 65 -0.73 -15.34 11.62
N ASN A 66 -0.36 -15.87 12.79
CA ASN A 66 0.54 -15.20 13.72
C ASN A 66 2.01 -15.58 13.47
N ASP A 67 2.25 -16.52 12.56
CA ASP A 67 3.58 -16.86 12.08
C ASP A 67 4.10 -15.72 11.20
N GLN A 68 5.27 -15.19 11.56
CA GLN A 68 5.91 -14.07 10.87
C GLN A 68 7.21 -14.50 10.18
N HIS A 69 7.61 -15.77 10.31
CA HIS A 69 8.96 -16.21 9.96
C HIS A 69 8.98 -17.33 8.93
N THR A 70 7.88 -18.07 8.74
CA THR A 70 7.80 -19.05 7.65
C THR A 70 7.83 -18.34 6.29
N PRO A 71 8.86 -18.57 5.46
CA PRO A 71 8.92 -17.96 4.14
C PRO A 71 7.78 -18.46 3.25
N THR A 72 7.17 -17.55 2.50
CA THR A 72 6.16 -17.87 1.50
C THR A 72 6.78 -18.12 0.14
N THR A 73 6.25 -19.10 -0.59
CA THR A 73 6.43 -19.23 -2.04
C THR A 73 5.42 -18.34 -2.76
N TRP A 74 5.56 -18.11 -4.07
CA TRP A 74 4.54 -17.39 -4.85
C TRP A 74 3.13 -18.02 -4.70
N LYS A 75 3.03 -19.34 -4.56
CA LYS A 75 1.75 -20.05 -4.37
C LYS A 75 1.13 -19.77 -3.01
N THR A 76 1.93 -19.87 -1.95
CA THR A 76 1.42 -19.66 -0.59
C THR A 76 1.20 -18.18 -0.32
N TYR A 77 2.03 -17.30 -0.89
CA TYR A 77 1.87 -15.84 -0.81
C TYR A 77 0.50 -15.37 -1.26
N LEU A 78 -0.08 -16.02 -2.28
CA LEU A 78 -1.41 -15.72 -2.82
C LEU A 78 -2.49 -15.63 -1.74
N THR A 79 -2.41 -16.43 -0.67
CA THR A 79 -3.43 -16.51 0.39
C THR A 79 -2.87 -16.43 1.80
N HIS A 80 -1.58 -16.08 1.95
CA HIS A 80 -0.93 -15.97 3.25
C HIS A 80 -0.98 -14.54 3.77
N PHE A 81 -1.78 -14.31 4.82
CA PHE A 81 -1.93 -13.02 5.48
C PHE A 81 -1.25 -13.06 6.86
N SER A 82 -0.16 -12.31 7.02
CA SER A 82 0.49 -12.14 8.33
C SER A 82 -0.27 -11.10 9.14
N CYS A 83 -0.84 -11.50 10.29
CA CYS A 83 -1.65 -10.60 11.12
C CYS A 83 -0.97 -10.19 12.43
N GLY A 84 0.32 -10.51 12.53
CA GLY A 84 1.16 -10.06 13.62
C GLY A 84 0.91 -10.83 14.91
N HIS A 85 1.62 -10.44 15.97
CA HIS A 85 1.29 -10.84 17.33
C HIS A 85 0.24 -9.88 17.89
N VAL A 86 -0.92 -10.42 18.30
CA VAL A 86 -2.07 -9.64 18.73
C VAL A 86 -2.20 -9.66 20.25
N THR A 87 -2.20 -8.49 20.87
CA THR A 87 -2.46 -8.32 22.31
C THR A 87 -3.60 -7.32 22.51
N ILE A 88 -4.53 -7.64 23.40
CA ILE A 88 -5.56 -6.67 23.83
C ILE A 88 -5.07 -5.99 25.11
N LEU A 89 -4.86 -4.68 25.05
CA LEU A 89 -4.42 -3.86 26.18
C LEU A 89 -5.56 -3.65 27.20
N ASN A 90 -5.21 -3.24 28.43
CA ASN A 90 -6.18 -3.05 29.52
C ASN A 90 -7.29 -2.03 29.20
N ASN A 91 -7.01 -1.06 28.33
CA ASN A 91 -7.96 -0.06 27.87
C ASN A 91 -8.86 -0.56 26.72
N GLY A 92 -8.72 -1.82 26.30
CA GLY A 92 -9.46 -2.42 25.19
C GLY A 92 -8.84 -2.23 23.81
N THR A 93 -7.75 -1.47 23.67
CA THR A 93 -7.05 -1.29 22.39
C THR A 93 -6.41 -2.60 21.93
N THR A 94 -6.63 -2.96 20.66
CA THR A 94 -5.87 -4.03 20.00
C THR A 94 -4.49 -3.49 19.62
N LEU A 95 -3.44 -4.11 20.15
CA LEU A 95 -2.06 -3.91 19.74
C LEU A 95 -1.65 -5.06 18.81
N ARG A 96 -1.28 -4.75 17.56
CA ARG A 96 -0.65 -5.69 16.62
C ARG A 96 0.82 -5.39 16.46
N GLN A 97 1.65 -6.42 16.57
CA GLN A 97 3.10 -6.31 16.47
C GLN A 97 3.66 -7.19 15.36
N PHE A 98 4.49 -6.61 14.51
CA PHE A 98 5.17 -7.28 13.40
C PHE A 98 6.68 -7.14 13.54
N THR A 99 7.40 -8.13 13.06
CA THR A 99 8.86 -8.10 12.91
C THR A 99 9.22 -8.40 11.46
N LEU A 100 9.91 -7.46 10.82
CA LEU A 100 10.47 -7.63 9.49
C LEU A 100 12.00 -7.60 9.60
N ILE A 101 12.66 -8.52 8.92
CA ILE A 101 14.11 -8.60 8.80
C ILE A 101 14.44 -8.25 7.36
N VAL A 102 15.18 -7.16 7.18
CA VAL A 102 15.74 -6.78 5.88
C VAL A 102 17.10 -7.42 5.73
N ASP A 103 17.37 -8.06 4.60
CA ASP A 103 18.71 -8.53 4.26
C ASP A 103 19.02 -8.35 2.76
N ASP A 104 20.10 -7.63 2.47
CA ASP A 104 20.65 -7.44 1.13
C ASP A 104 21.85 -8.35 0.78
N ASN A 105 22.24 -9.24 1.71
CA ASN A 105 23.38 -10.16 1.59
C ASN A 105 24.67 -9.46 1.12
N HIS A 106 25.20 -8.57 1.94
CA HIS A 106 26.38 -7.75 1.66
C HIS A 106 26.26 -6.98 0.33
N GLY A 107 25.05 -6.54 0.00
CA GLY A 107 24.72 -5.84 -1.24
C GLY A 107 24.70 -6.73 -2.49
N MET A 108 25.04 -8.02 -2.39
CA MET A 108 25.03 -8.96 -3.51
C MET A 108 23.62 -9.47 -3.83
N GLY A 109 22.72 -9.42 -2.86
CA GLY A 109 21.40 -10.03 -2.90
C GLY A 109 21.41 -11.54 -2.67
N HIS A 110 20.25 -12.04 -2.27
CA HIS A 110 19.93 -13.46 -2.18
C HIS A 110 19.54 -13.97 -3.56
N ASN A 111 20.08 -15.10 -3.99
CA ASN A 111 19.70 -15.69 -5.29
C ASN A 111 18.32 -16.34 -5.18
N MET A 112 17.30 -15.64 -5.66
CA MET A 112 15.91 -16.08 -5.64
C MET A 112 15.49 -16.58 -7.02
N SER A 113 14.88 -17.77 -7.09
CA SER A 113 14.38 -18.30 -8.36
C SER A 113 13.13 -17.53 -8.77
N ILE A 114 13.17 -16.90 -9.94
CA ILE A 114 12.06 -16.07 -10.48
C ILE A 114 11.37 -16.72 -11.69
N THR A 115 11.84 -17.89 -12.12
CA THR A 115 11.15 -18.77 -13.09
C THR A 115 11.23 -20.23 -12.64
N SER A 116 10.37 -21.10 -13.19
CA SER A 116 10.41 -22.56 -12.95
C SER A 116 11.66 -23.23 -13.52
N GLU A 117 12.30 -22.62 -14.50
CA GLU A 117 13.51 -23.09 -15.18
C GLU A 117 14.79 -22.71 -14.41
N GLY A 118 14.66 -22.00 -13.29
CA GLY A 118 15.76 -21.69 -12.39
C GLY A 118 16.51 -20.40 -12.70
N LEU A 119 15.92 -19.46 -13.45
CA LEU A 119 16.49 -18.12 -13.56
C LEU A 119 16.53 -17.48 -12.18
N GLN A 120 17.72 -17.08 -11.75
CA GLN A 120 17.96 -16.50 -10.42
C GLN A 120 18.02 -14.99 -10.49
N PHE A 121 17.45 -14.32 -9.50
CA PHE A 121 17.52 -12.87 -9.32
C PHE A 121 18.21 -12.51 -7.99
N PRO A 122 19.24 -11.64 -8.01
CA PRO A 122 19.91 -11.15 -6.80
C PRO A 122 19.03 -10.16 -6.02
N ALA A 123 18.23 -10.71 -5.11
CA ALA A 123 17.16 -10.08 -4.33
C ALA A 123 17.62 -9.42 -3.03
N TRP A 124 17.04 -8.28 -2.68
CA TRP A 124 17.02 -7.76 -1.31
C TRP A 124 15.63 -7.99 -0.75
N THR A 125 15.53 -8.51 0.47
CA THR A 125 14.28 -9.09 0.94
C THR A 125 13.82 -8.52 2.27
N PHE A 126 12.50 -8.48 2.46
CA PHE A 126 11.89 -8.51 3.79
C PHE A 126 11.55 -9.97 4.10
N ASN A 127 12.08 -10.54 5.19
CA ASN A 127 11.86 -11.93 5.62
C ASN A 127 12.18 -12.99 4.55
N GLU A 128 13.25 -12.80 3.78
CA GLU A 128 13.76 -13.78 2.80
C GLU A 128 12.78 -14.12 1.67
N THR A 129 11.79 -13.26 1.41
CA THR A 129 10.83 -13.42 0.31
C THR A 129 10.79 -12.21 -0.62
N ILE A 130 10.43 -12.44 -1.88
CA ILE A 130 9.93 -11.41 -2.79
C ILE A 130 8.56 -11.87 -3.31
N PRO A 131 7.49 -11.07 -3.10
CA PRO A 131 7.46 -9.85 -2.31
C PRO A 131 7.69 -10.10 -0.80
N GLY A 132 7.88 -9.03 -0.03
CA GLY A 132 7.84 -9.10 1.43
C GLY A 132 6.46 -9.51 1.96
N PRO A 133 6.35 -9.98 3.22
CA PRO A 133 5.10 -10.52 3.77
C PRO A 133 3.87 -9.62 3.60
N THR A 134 2.72 -10.19 3.27
CA THR A 134 1.45 -9.46 3.33
C THR A 134 1.08 -9.16 4.77
N LEU A 135 1.16 -7.89 5.17
CA LEU A 135 0.77 -7.45 6.50
C LEU A 135 -0.74 -7.18 6.52
N ARG A 136 -1.45 -7.71 7.50
CA ARG A 136 -2.91 -7.54 7.61
C ARG A 136 -3.30 -7.11 9.01
N MET A 137 -4.12 -6.09 9.09
CA MET A 137 -4.58 -5.48 10.34
C MET A 137 -5.99 -4.90 10.15
N THR A 138 -6.59 -4.40 11.22
CA THR A 138 -7.92 -3.79 11.17
C THR A 138 -7.83 -2.30 11.48
N GLN A 139 -8.66 -1.49 10.83
CA GLN A 139 -8.71 -0.06 11.10
C GLN A 139 -8.95 0.21 12.59
N GLY A 140 -8.13 1.10 13.16
CA GLY A 140 -8.15 1.45 14.58
C GLY A 140 -7.23 0.60 15.46
N ASP A 141 -6.62 -0.46 14.93
CA ASP A 141 -5.57 -1.18 15.64
C ASP A 141 -4.37 -0.26 15.90
N HIS A 142 -3.77 -0.38 17.10
CA HIS A 142 -2.45 0.18 17.37
C HIS A 142 -1.40 -0.78 16.82
N VAL A 143 -0.59 -0.33 15.87
CA VAL A 143 0.35 -1.17 15.14
C VAL A 143 1.78 -0.79 15.47
N ARG A 144 2.61 -1.82 15.71
CA ARG A 144 4.06 -1.70 15.82
C ARG A 144 4.75 -2.62 14.82
N VAL A 145 5.46 -2.05 13.85
CA VAL A 145 6.29 -2.81 12.90
C VAL A 145 7.75 -2.58 13.26
N THR A 146 8.42 -3.60 13.80
CA THR A 146 9.86 -3.55 14.07
C THR A 146 10.61 -4.07 12.87
N VAL A 147 11.37 -3.20 12.23
CA VAL A 147 12.20 -3.52 11.08
C VAL A 147 13.65 -3.62 11.55
N ILE A 148 14.26 -4.76 11.30
CA ILE A 148 15.64 -5.08 11.68
C ILE A 148 16.44 -5.16 10.39
N ASN A 149 17.45 -4.30 10.23
CA ASN A 149 18.40 -4.44 9.14
C ASN A 149 19.47 -5.46 9.56
N SER A 150 19.61 -6.55 8.80
CA SER A 150 20.54 -7.64 9.08
C SER A 150 21.96 -7.12 9.25
N LYS A 151 22.75 -7.77 10.10
CA LYS A 151 24.20 -7.48 10.21
C LYS A 151 24.95 -7.87 8.94
N ASN A 152 24.38 -8.76 8.14
CA ASN A 152 24.94 -9.17 6.87
C ASN A 152 24.67 -8.14 5.77
N SER A 153 23.86 -7.11 6.02
CA SER A 153 23.57 -6.13 5.00
C SER A 153 24.71 -5.15 4.79
N LEU A 154 24.86 -4.66 3.57
CA LEU A 154 25.83 -3.62 3.22
C LEU A 154 25.20 -2.22 3.30
N HIS A 155 23.94 -2.09 2.88
CA HIS A 155 23.28 -0.80 2.73
C HIS A 155 22.37 -0.47 3.92
N PRO A 156 22.15 0.83 4.21
CA PRO A 156 21.01 1.21 5.03
C PRO A 156 19.71 0.87 4.28
N HIS A 157 18.68 0.53 5.05
CA HIS A 157 17.34 0.24 4.55
C HIS A 157 16.29 0.95 5.38
N SER A 158 15.06 0.98 4.90
CA SER A 158 13.92 1.55 5.62
C SER A 158 12.63 0.81 5.29
N TRP A 159 11.55 1.22 5.94
CA TRP A 159 10.20 0.76 5.66
C TRP A 159 9.27 1.98 5.60
N HIS A 160 8.97 2.39 4.38
CA HIS A 160 7.99 3.43 4.07
C HIS A 160 6.65 2.77 3.74
N VAL A 161 5.55 3.32 4.23
CA VAL A 161 4.22 2.75 4.07
C VAL A 161 3.24 3.81 3.58
N HIS A 162 2.25 3.45 2.78
CA HIS A 162 1.34 4.41 2.13
C HIS A 162 0.04 4.67 2.92
N SER A 163 0.06 4.54 4.25
CA SER A 163 -1.09 4.82 5.13
C SER A 163 -0.97 6.16 5.87
N ILE A 164 -1.86 6.45 6.83
CA ILE A 164 -1.72 7.64 7.68
C ILE A 164 -0.78 7.33 8.86
N HIS A 165 0.32 8.07 8.94
CA HIS A 165 1.31 8.02 10.03
C HIS A 165 1.98 9.38 10.18
N SER A 166 2.71 9.57 11.29
CA SER A 166 3.49 10.80 11.50
C SER A 166 4.75 10.80 10.63
N GLY A 167 5.27 11.98 10.28
CA GLY A 167 6.54 12.09 9.56
C GLY A 167 7.74 11.42 10.26
N ALA A 168 7.68 11.27 11.59
CA ALA A 168 8.70 10.54 12.35
C ALA A 168 8.65 9.01 12.15
N MET A 169 7.58 8.48 11.56
CA MET A 169 7.35 7.06 11.27
C MET A 169 7.32 6.77 9.76
N ASP A 170 7.69 7.76 8.93
CA ASP A 170 7.51 7.72 7.48
C ASP A 170 8.52 6.83 6.75
N GLY A 171 9.68 6.54 7.35
CA GLY A 171 10.65 5.60 6.77
C GLY A 171 11.42 6.17 5.57
N VAL A 172 11.52 7.49 5.45
CA VAL A 172 12.22 8.18 4.36
C VAL A 172 13.64 8.60 4.77
N MET A 173 14.53 8.70 3.78
CA MET A 173 15.91 9.14 3.98
C MET A 173 16.00 10.54 4.62
N GLY A 174 16.93 10.74 5.56
CA GLY A 174 17.25 12.05 6.13
C GLY A 174 16.33 12.58 7.24
N LEU A 175 15.10 12.08 7.35
CA LEU A 175 14.19 12.42 8.46
C LEU A 175 14.24 11.37 9.58
N ALA A 176 13.47 10.30 9.42
CA ALA A 176 13.35 9.24 10.40
C ALA A 176 13.06 7.89 9.71
N GLY A 177 13.62 6.82 10.25
CA GLY A 177 13.41 5.45 9.76
C GLY A 177 14.48 4.91 8.81
N MET A 178 15.61 5.61 8.64
CA MET A 178 16.83 4.99 8.07
C MET A 178 17.43 4.01 9.09
N ILE A 179 17.67 2.77 8.67
CA ILE A 179 18.13 1.67 9.52
C ILE A 179 19.46 1.16 8.98
N TRP A 180 20.55 1.44 9.69
CA TRP A 180 21.88 0.92 9.36
C TRP A 180 21.97 -0.60 9.60
N PRO A 181 22.87 -1.32 8.88
CA PRO A 181 23.12 -2.73 9.13
C PRO A 181 23.33 -3.05 10.62
N GLY A 182 22.69 -4.10 11.10
CA GLY A 182 22.70 -4.50 12.51
C GLY A 182 21.84 -3.65 13.45
N SER A 183 21.17 -2.62 12.96
CA SER A 183 20.26 -1.77 13.74
C SER A 183 18.79 -2.15 13.51
N LYS A 184 17.90 -1.54 14.29
CA LYS A 184 16.45 -1.71 14.13
C LYS A 184 15.70 -0.41 14.38
N PHE A 185 14.52 -0.29 13.80
CA PHE A 185 13.59 0.80 14.04
C PHE A 185 12.17 0.24 14.20
N THR A 186 11.37 0.81 15.10
CA THR A 186 9.97 0.40 15.30
C THR A 186 9.05 1.52 14.85
N HIS A 187 8.31 1.28 13.76
CA HIS A 187 7.23 2.14 13.31
C HIS A 187 6.02 1.93 14.21
N ASP A 188 5.47 3.00 14.76
CA ASP A 188 4.34 2.99 15.72
C ASP A 188 3.24 3.93 15.20
N PHE A 189 2.08 3.38 14.86
CA PHE A 189 0.97 4.13 14.25
C PHE A 189 -0.39 3.48 14.53
N ILE A 190 -1.47 4.21 14.24
CA ILE A 190 -2.82 3.67 14.25
C ILE A 190 -3.19 3.30 12.82
N ALA A 191 -3.63 2.06 12.59
CA ALA A 191 -4.00 1.58 11.26
C ALA A 191 -5.21 2.36 10.72
N GLN A 192 -5.01 3.21 9.73
CA GLN A 192 -6.08 3.95 9.04
C GLN A 192 -5.58 4.62 7.74
N PRO A 193 -6.50 4.93 6.80
CA PRO A 193 -7.86 4.38 6.71
C PRO A 193 -7.82 2.91 6.28
N TYR A 194 -8.94 2.19 6.35
CA TYR A 194 -9.05 0.85 5.75
C TYR A 194 -8.74 0.94 4.25
N GLY A 195 -8.19 -0.13 3.69
CA GLY A 195 -7.76 -0.18 2.30
C GLY A 195 -6.55 -1.08 2.08
N VAL A 196 -5.92 -0.90 0.93
CA VAL A 196 -4.75 -1.62 0.45
C VAL A 196 -3.63 -0.60 0.25
N TYR A 197 -2.46 -0.91 0.80
CA TYR A 197 -1.33 0.02 0.85
C TYR A 197 -0.01 -0.70 0.58
N PRO A 198 0.80 -0.21 -0.35
CA PRO A 198 2.17 -0.70 -0.45
C PRO A 198 2.97 -0.27 0.77
N TYR A 199 3.97 -1.08 1.08
CA TYR A 199 5.14 -0.67 1.84
C TYR A 199 6.40 -1.03 1.06
N HIS A 200 7.45 -0.23 1.19
CA HIS A 200 8.71 -0.47 0.49
C HIS A 200 9.89 0.24 1.15
N CYS A 201 11.11 -0.08 0.73
CA CYS A 201 12.30 0.68 1.12
C CYS A 201 12.32 2.04 0.42
N HIS A 202 12.84 3.06 1.10
CA HIS A 202 12.89 4.45 0.61
C HIS A 202 14.28 5.07 0.79
N MET A 203 15.33 4.24 0.72
CA MET A 203 16.73 4.66 0.70
C MET A 203 17.19 4.87 -0.74
N ALA A 204 18.04 5.88 -0.96
CA ALA A 204 18.53 6.19 -2.30
C ALA A 204 19.62 5.20 -2.77
N PRO A 205 19.65 4.82 -4.07
CA PRO A 205 18.65 5.11 -5.10
C PRO A 205 17.38 4.26 -4.91
N VAL A 206 16.21 4.92 -4.79
CA VAL A 206 14.95 4.28 -4.38
C VAL A 206 14.52 3.19 -5.36
N GLU A 207 14.68 3.47 -6.65
CA GLU A 207 14.37 2.58 -7.76
C GLU A 207 15.15 1.27 -7.70
N GLU A 208 16.42 1.30 -7.27
CA GLU A 208 17.22 0.07 -7.13
C GLU A 208 16.74 -0.73 -5.92
N HIS A 209 16.48 -0.07 -4.79
CA HIS A 209 15.97 -0.75 -3.59
C HIS A 209 14.61 -1.42 -3.85
N ILE A 210 13.72 -0.76 -4.59
CA ILE A 210 12.44 -1.32 -5.02
C ILE A 210 12.68 -2.46 -6.02
N ASN A 211 13.39 -2.24 -7.13
CA ASN A 211 13.67 -3.28 -8.14
C ASN A 211 14.33 -4.54 -7.54
N ARG A 212 15.14 -4.39 -6.50
CA ARG A 212 15.77 -5.52 -5.78
C ARG A 212 14.79 -6.37 -4.99
N GLY A 213 13.55 -5.92 -4.76
CA GLY A 213 12.50 -6.69 -4.09
C GLY A 213 12.05 -6.17 -2.74
N LEU A 214 12.52 -4.98 -2.29
CA LEU A 214 12.13 -4.40 -1.00
C LEU A 214 10.78 -3.70 -1.09
N TYR A 215 9.73 -4.48 -1.32
CA TYR A 215 8.34 -4.05 -1.33
C TYR A 215 7.41 -5.17 -0.84
N GLY A 216 6.22 -4.80 -0.40
CA GLY A 216 5.15 -5.73 -0.05
C GLY A 216 3.84 -4.98 0.20
N ILE A 217 2.79 -5.73 0.50
CA ILE A 217 1.43 -5.21 0.65
C ILE A 217 0.97 -5.19 2.10
N MET A 218 0.29 -4.12 2.48
CA MET A 218 -0.38 -3.94 3.75
C MET A 218 -1.88 -3.75 3.53
N ILE A 219 -2.68 -4.62 4.16
CA ILE A 219 -4.14 -4.58 4.12
C ILE A 219 -4.64 -4.10 5.48
N ILE A 220 -5.42 -3.03 5.46
CA ILE A 220 -6.17 -2.55 6.62
C ILE A 220 -7.64 -2.87 6.36
N ASP A 221 -8.18 -3.86 7.06
CA ASP A 221 -9.59 -4.21 6.98
C ASP A 221 -10.49 -3.16 7.66
N GLN A 222 -11.75 -3.09 7.24
CA GLN A 222 -12.79 -2.32 7.93
C GLN A 222 -12.98 -2.84 9.37
N PRO A 223 -13.47 -1.99 10.30
CA PRO A 223 -13.89 -2.48 11.61
C PRO A 223 -14.88 -3.64 11.48
N TYR A 224 -14.83 -4.60 12.40
CA TYR A 224 -15.65 -5.82 12.32
C TYR A 224 -17.15 -5.57 12.11
N ALA A 225 -17.69 -4.50 12.67
CA ALA A 225 -19.10 -4.11 12.53
C ALA A 225 -19.49 -3.68 11.09
N GLU A 226 -18.51 -3.26 10.30
CA GLU A 226 -18.66 -2.76 8.93
C GLU A 226 -17.96 -3.70 7.93
N LYS A 227 -17.64 -4.94 8.33
CA LYS A 227 -16.87 -5.88 7.52
C LYS A 227 -17.56 -6.17 6.18
N ARG A 228 -16.75 -6.27 5.12
CA ARG A 228 -17.21 -6.73 3.81
C ARG A 228 -17.82 -8.14 3.88
N PRO A 229 -18.73 -8.47 2.95
CA PRO A 229 -19.17 -9.85 2.75
C PRO A 229 -17.98 -10.80 2.56
N HIS A 230 -18.19 -12.05 3.01
CA HIS A 230 -17.20 -13.11 2.87
C HIS A 230 -16.93 -13.41 1.39
N ALA A 231 -15.64 -13.56 1.05
CA ALA A 231 -15.16 -13.94 -0.27
C ALA A 231 -13.90 -14.81 -0.10
N THR A 232 -13.52 -15.56 -1.13
CA THR A 232 -12.18 -16.13 -1.21
C THR A 232 -11.21 -15.01 -1.52
N GLU A 233 -10.37 -14.71 -0.54
CA GLU A 233 -9.44 -13.59 -0.59
C GLU A 233 -8.06 -14.03 -1.05
N MET A 234 -7.48 -13.27 -1.96
CA MET A 234 -6.13 -13.48 -2.45
C MET A 234 -5.39 -12.17 -2.70
N VAL A 235 -4.07 -12.23 -2.76
CA VAL A 235 -3.18 -11.09 -2.98
C VAL A 235 -2.48 -11.25 -4.31
N MET A 236 -2.43 -10.19 -5.11
CA MET A 236 -1.65 -10.14 -6.34
C MET A 236 -0.81 -8.86 -6.33
N LEU A 237 0.48 -9.01 -6.06
CA LEU A 237 1.46 -7.94 -6.18
C LEU A 237 2.19 -8.09 -7.50
N MET A 238 2.10 -7.05 -8.30
CA MET A 238 2.56 -6.94 -9.66
C MET A 238 3.95 -6.29 -9.69
N ASN A 239 4.95 -6.96 -10.28
CA ASN A 239 6.32 -6.45 -10.30
C ASN A 239 7.07 -6.83 -11.59
N GLY A 240 8.27 -6.28 -11.73
CA GLY A 240 9.25 -6.61 -12.76
C GLY A 240 10.62 -6.84 -12.15
N TYR A 241 11.50 -7.45 -12.94
CA TYR A 241 12.90 -7.66 -12.59
C TYR A 241 13.80 -7.09 -13.68
N SER A 242 14.59 -6.08 -13.30
CA SER A 242 15.69 -5.57 -14.11
C SER A 242 17.01 -6.09 -13.59
N PHE A 243 17.80 -6.71 -14.48
CA PHE A 243 19.17 -7.15 -14.17
C PHE A 243 20.20 -6.03 -14.35
N THR A 244 19.83 -4.93 -15.01
CA THR A 244 20.67 -3.73 -15.14
C THR A 244 20.46 -2.84 -13.93
N LYS A 245 21.56 -2.43 -13.28
CA LYS A 245 21.48 -1.53 -12.13
C LYS A 245 21.06 -0.13 -12.58
N ALA A 246 20.29 0.57 -11.75
CA ALA A 246 20.15 2.01 -11.89
C ALA A 246 21.53 2.68 -11.85
N ASN A 247 21.76 3.66 -12.74
CA ASN A 247 22.99 4.44 -12.71
C ASN A 247 23.07 5.15 -11.35
N GLN A 248 24.11 4.87 -10.57
CA GLN A 248 24.42 5.63 -9.36
C GLN A 248 24.90 7.02 -9.78
N THR A 249 23.99 7.95 -10.05
CA THR A 249 24.33 9.37 -10.04
C THR A 249 24.55 9.78 -8.60
N ASN A 250 25.68 10.45 -8.32
CA ASN A 250 25.96 10.94 -6.98
C ASN A 250 24.81 11.89 -6.56
N PRO A 251 24.21 11.74 -5.36
CA PRO A 251 23.06 12.55 -4.92
C PRO A 251 23.37 14.06 -4.75
N THR A 252 24.59 14.50 -5.07
CA THR A 252 25.00 15.90 -5.08
C THR A 252 24.73 16.64 -6.39
N GLU A 253 24.28 15.94 -7.44
CA GLU A 253 24.10 16.54 -8.79
C GLU A 253 22.64 16.78 -9.21
N GLU A 254 21.64 16.35 -8.42
CA GLU A 254 20.25 16.71 -8.66
C GLU A 254 19.93 18.10 -8.09
N GLY A 255 20.56 19.11 -8.69
CA GLY A 255 19.97 20.44 -8.77
C GLY A 255 18.84 20.44 -9.81
N PRO A 256 17.89 21.40 -9.76
CA PRO A 256 16.91 21.55 -10.83
C PRO A 256 17.63 21.64 -12.19
N PRO A 257 17.09 21.00 -13.25
CA PRO A 257 17.77 20.89 -14.53
C PRO A 257 18.18 22.28 -15.05
N ASN A 258 19.46 22.42 -15.40
CA ASN A 258 19.99 23.65 -15.95
C ASN A 258 19.37 23.87 -17.35
N PRO A 259 18.71 25.01 -17.61
CA PRO A 259 18.12 25.30 -18.92
C PRO A 259 19.12 25.26 -20.09
N ALA A 260 20.42 25.30 -19.82
CA ALA A 260 21.49 25.24 -20.81
C ALA A 260 21.70 23.84 -21.43
N ASP A 261 21.30 22.74 -20.75
CA ASP A 261 21.55 21.38 -21.22
C ASP A 261 20.56 20.90 -22.30
N MET A 262 19.53 21.71 -22.59
CA MET A 262 18.50 21.37 -23.57
C MET A 262 18.94 21.56 -25.04
N ASN A 263 20.16 22.05 -25.30
CA ASN A 263 20.56 22.53 -26.63
C ASN A 263 21.74 21.78 -27.30
N ASN A 264 22.29 20.71 -26.73
CA ASN A 264 23.45 20.01 -27.31
C ASN A 264 23.21 18.50 -27.54
N VAL A 265 22.32 18.17 -28.48
CA VAL A 265 22.20 16.79 -29.00
C VAL A 265 23.04 16.64 -30.27
N THR A 266 24.36 16.53 -30.11
CA THR A 266 25.26 16.12 -31.19
C THR A 266 26.46 15.36 -30.63
N SER A 267 26.32 14.05 -30.44
CA SER A 267 27.38 13.09 -30.82
C SER A 267 26.93 11.64 -30.63
N ARG A 268 27.13 10.83 -31.69
CA ARG A 268 26.96 9.37 -31.74
C ARG A 268 27.80 8.56 -30.72
N LYS A 269 28.43 9.21 -29.74
CA LYS A 269 29.11 8.57 -28.61
C LYS A 269 28.16 8.24 -27.44
N GLN A 270 26.94 8.80 -27.44
CA GLN A 270 25.92 8.58 -26.39
C GLN A 270 25.17 7.24 -26.53
N ILE A 271 25.26 6.56 -27.68
CA ILE A 271 24.48 5.34 -28.00
C ILE A 271 25.07 4.07 -27.33
N LEU A 272 26.26 4.14 -26.73
CA LEU A 272 26.88 3.03 -25.98
C LEU A 272 26.82 3.20 -24.44
N ASN A 273 26.30 4.33 -23.96
CA ASN A 273 26.21 4.65 -22.52
C ASN A 273 24.77 4.74 -22.01
N ASP A 274 23.78 4.45 -22.85
CA ASP A 274 22.37 4.50 -22.47
C ASP A 274 21.97 3.20 -21.74
N GLN A 275 22.49 3.03 -20.52
CA GLN A 275 22.06 1.99 -19.58
C GLN A 275 20.79 2.44 -18.85
N THR A 276 19.76 2.85 -19.59
CA THR A 276 18.44 3.08 -18.99
C THR A 276 17.95 1.72 -18.47
N PRO A 277 17.70 1.57 -17.15
CA PRO A 277 17.23 0.30 -16.62
C PRO A 277 15.90 -0.11 -17.27
N SER A 278 15.77 -1.39 -17.58
CA SER A 278 14.56 -1.96 -18.18
C SER A 278 14.27 -3.33 -17.59
N ASN A 279 13.01 -3.71 -17.50
CA ASN A 279 12.61 -5.02 -16.99
C ASN A 279 12.78 -6.10 -18.07
N GLN A 280 13.41 -7.23 -17.70
CA GLN A 280 13.52 -8.41 -18.56
C GLN A 280 12.47 -9.47 -18.23
N VAL A 281 11.92 -9.44 -17.02
CA VAL A 281 10.94 -10.41 -16.52
C VAL A 281 9.84 -9.66 -15.78
N TYR A 282 8.59 -10.09 -15.95
CA TYR A 282 7.42 -9.50 -15.28
C TYR A 282 6.66 -10.60 -14.57
N THR A 283 6.17 -10.33 -13.37
CA THR A 283 5.50 -11.36 -12.58
C THR A 283 4.35 -10.81 -11.76
N VAL A 284 3.55 -11.74 -11.27
CA VAL A 284 2.66 -11.53 -10.13
C VAL A 284 3.16 -12.44 -9.00
N ASN A 285 3.34 -11.87 -7.81
CA ASN A 285 3.83 -12.55 -6.61
C ASN A 285 5.22 -13.19 -6.76
N GLY A 286 6.07 -12.61 -7.61
CA GLY A 286 7.51 -12.87 -7.67
C GLY A 286 7.97 -13.99 -8.61
N MET A 287 7.06 -14.77 -9.21
CA MET A 287 7.38 -15.91 -10.08
C MET A 287 6.78 -15.74 -11.48
N ALA A 288 7.62 -15.66 -12.52
CA ALA A 288 7.18 -15.61 -13.90
C ALA A 288 6.46 -16.92 -14.28
N PHE A 289 5.32 -16.79 -14.95
CA PHE A 289 4.45 -17.92 -15.30
C PHE A 289 4.02 -18.77 -14.09
N GLY A 290 4.08 -18.22 -12.88
CA GLY A 290 3.95 -18.97 -11.63
C GLY A 290 2.57 -19.62 -11.40
N TYR A 291 1.52 -19.11 -12.06
CA TYR A 291 0.14 -19.59 -11.94
C TYR A 291 -0.36 -20.26 -13.23
N THR A 292 0.50 -21.02 -13.91
CA THR A 292 0.19 -21.72 -15.16
C THR A 292 0.34 -23.24 -15.02
N GLY A 293 -0.33 -24.00 -15.89
CA GLY A 293 -0.19 -25.45 -15.98
C GLY A 293 -0.61 -26.18 -14.70
N LYS A 294 0.34 -26.77 -13.96
CA LYS A 294 0.00 -27.49 -12.72
C LYS A 294 -0.30 -26.58 -11.53
N ASP A 295 0.01 -25.29 -11.64
CA ASP A 295 -0.02 -24.32 -10.55
C ASP A 295 -1.11 -23.24 -10.73
N GLU A 296 -2.07 -23.51 -11.61
CA GLU A 296 -3.25 -22.69 -11.83
C GLU A 296 -4.10 -22.54 -10.56
N ILE A 297 -4.73 -21.37 -10.43
CA ILE A 297 -5.53 -21.04 -9.25
C ILE A 297 -6.89 -21.73 -9.37
N GLN A 298 -7.19 -22.63 -8.44
CA GLN A 298 -8.40 -23.43 -8.45
C GLN A 298 -9.58 -22.65 -7.86
N LEU A 299 -10.69 -22.57 -8.61
CA LEU A 299 -11.93 -21.91 -8.19
C LEU A 299 -13.16 -22.79 -8.52
N LYS A 300 -14.31 -22.39 -7.97
CA LYS A 300 -15.62 -22.98 -8.27
C LYS A 300 -16.55 -21.96 -8.93
N VAL A 301 -17.45 -22.43 -9.78
CA VAL A 301 -18.54 -21.60 -10.34
C VAL A 301 -19.34 -20.96 -9.21
N GLY A 302 -19.62 -19.66 -9.32
CA GLY A 302 -20.35 -18.87 -8.33
C GLY A 302 -19.57 -18.52 -7.05
N GLN A 303 -18.32 -18.97 -6.91
CA GLN A 303 -17.47 -18.59 -5.79
C GLN A 303 -17.14 -17.09 -5.86
N GLN A 304 -17.45 -16.36 -4.80
CA GLN A 304 -17.07 -14.94 -4.67
C GLN A 304 -15.56 -14.85 -4.43
N VAL A 305 -14.86 -14.12 -5.28
CA VAL A 305 -13.41 -13.91 -5.23
C VAL A 305 -13.13 -12.44 -4.98
N ARG A 306 -12.15 -12.18 -4.10
CA ARG A 306 -11.63 -10.85 -3.82
C ARG A 306 -10.11 -10.86 -3.98
N ILE A 307 -9.59 -10.04 -4.89
CA ILE A 307 -8.15 -9.88 -5.09
C ILE A 307 -7.73 -8.51 -4.56
N TYR A 308 -6.75 -8.50 -3.65
CA TYR A 308 -6.00 -7.31 -3.26
C TYR A 308 -4.85 -7.12 -4.27
N LEU A 309 -5.04 -6.20 -5.20
CA LEU A 309 -4.13 -5.96 -6.32
C LEU A 309 -3.26 -4.74 -6.04
N GLU A 310 -1.95 -4.85 -6.21
CA GLU A 310 -0.98 -3.77 -5.98
C GLU A 310 0.11 -3.76 -7.06
N ASN A 311 0.46 -2.58 -7.57
CA ASN A 311 1.53 -2.41 -8.55
C ASN A 311 2.81 -1.84 -7.93
N MET A 312 3.87 -2.63 -7.93
CA MET A 312 5.22 -2.21 -7.58
C MET A 312 6.20 -2.40 -8.75
N LEU A 313 5.69 -2.41 -9.99
CA LEU A 313 6.53 -2.42 -11.19
C LEU A 313 7.35 -1.13 -11.27
N GLU A 314 8.67 -1.27 -11.25
CA GLU A 314 9.63 -0.18 -11.42
C GLU A 314 9.98 0.02 -12.91
N TYR A 315 10.49 1.19 -13.28
CA TYR A 315 10.97 1.58 -14.63
C TYR A 315 9.90 1.72 -15.73
N ASP A 316 8.93 0.80 -15.81
CA ASP A 316 7.80 0.90 -16.72
C ASP A 316 6.68 1.76 -16.10
N PRO A 317 6.17 2.80 -16.79
CA PRO A 317 5.30 3.79 -16.19
C PRO A 317 3.88 3.29 -15.87
N ILE A 318 3.46 2.18 -16.49
CA ILE A 318 2.09 1.69 -16.38
C ILE A 318 2.03 0.19 -16.51
N ASN A 319 1.12 -0.38 -15.75
CA ASN A 319 0.78 -1.77 -15.75
C ASN A 319 -0.73 -1.99 -15.85
N ASN A 320 -1.17 -3.22 -16.03
CA ASN A 320 -2.60 -3.52 -16.05
C ASN A 320 -2.90 -4.98 -15.70
N PHE A 321 -4.13 -5.20 -15.26
CA PHE A 321 -4.68 -6.52 -14.99
C PHE A 321 -5.92 -6.72 -15.85
N HIS A 322 -5.92 -7.76 -16.68
CA HIS A 322 -7.06 -8.17 -17.49
C HIS A 322 -7.50 -9.60 -17.12
N LEU A 323 -8.81 -9.81 -17.05
CA LEU A 323 -9.47 -11.07 -16.72
C LEU A 323 -10.25 -11.59 -17.93
N HIS A 324 -10.00 -12.83 -18.34
CA HIS A 324 -10.74 -13.44 -19.46
C HIS A 324 -12.08 -13.99 -18.99
N GLY A 325 -13.11 -13.80 -19.83
CA GLY A 325 -14.41 -14.48 -19.67
C GLY A 325 -15.25 -14.04 -18.47
N GLU A 326 -14.86 -12.97 -17.77
CA GLU A 326 -15.61 -12.42 -16.64
C GLU A 326 -15.34 -10.91 -16.48
N MET A 327 -16.28 -10.21 -15.85
CA MET A 327 -16.15 -8.82 -15.46
C MET A 327 -15.99 -8.73 -13.93
N PHE A 328 -15.35 -7.67 -13.46
CA PHE A 328 -15.14 -7.44 -12.04
C PHE A 328 -15.49 -6.03 -11.61
N TYR A 329 -15.88 -5.91 -10.35
CA TYR A 329 -15.98 -4.63 -9.66
C TYR A 329 -14.60 -4.21 -9.17
N TYR A 330 -14.20 -2.98 -9.46
CA TYR A 330 -12.93 -2.42 -9.00
C TYR A 330 -13.15 -1.28 -8.01
N ILE A 331 -12.43 -1.36 -6.88
CA ILE A 331 -12.42 -0.36 -5.82
C ILE A 331 -10.99 0.18 -5.72
N PRO A 332 -10.69 1.36 -6.30
CA PRO A 332 -9.38 1.98 -6.21
C PRO A 332 -8.96 2.14 -4.75
N THR A 333 -7.73 1.79 -4.41
CA THR A 333 -7.12 1.83 -3.07
C THR A 333 -7.80 0.94 -2.00
N GLY A 334 -8.96 0.35 -2.27
CA GLY A 334 -9.75 -0.41 -1.30
C GLY A 334 -10.41 0.41 -0.17
N SER A 335 -10.24 1.74 -0.16
CA SER A 335 -10.68 2.65 0.92
C SER A 335 -12.16 3.09 0.84
N SER A 336 -12.93 2.48 -0.07
CA SER A 336 -14.38 2.72 -0.25
C SER A 336 -15.12 1.39 -0.24
N ASP A 337 -16.33 1.35 0.32
CA ASP A 337 -17.22 0.18 0.22
C ASP A 337 -17.81 0.03 -1.20
N LYS A 338 -17.85 1.11 -1.98
CA LYS A 338 -18.43 1.15 -3.33
C LYS A 338 -17.36 1.03 -4.42
N PRO A 339 -17.58 0.16 -5.43
CA PRO A 339 -16.73 0.13 -6.61
C PRO A 339 -16.95 1.36 -7.48
N THR A 340 -15.89 1.79 -8.16
CA THR A 340 -15.94 2.92 -9.11
C THR A 340 -16.11 2.45 -10.54
N MET A 341 -15.79 1.18 -10.82
CA MET A 341 -15.84 0.59 -12.15
C MET A 341 -16.37 -0.83 -12.11
N TYR A 342 -17.02 -1.23 -13.20
CA TYR A 342 -17.34 -2.62 -13.53
C TYR A 342 -16.76 -2.90 -14.93
N THR A 343 -15.72 -3.71 -15.00
CA THR A 343 -14.86 -3.85 -16.19
C THR A 343 -14.10 -5.18 -16.14
N ASP A 344 -13.45 -5.56 -17.24
CA ASP A 344 -12.56 -6.73 -17.34
C ASP A 344 -11.07 -6.33 -17.31
N ILE A 345 -10.76 -5.03 -17.26
CA ILE A 345 -9.40 -4.51 -17.28
C ILE A 345 -9.24 -3.27 -16.39
N VAL A 346 -8.13 -3.19 -15.65
CA VAL A 346 -7.72 -1.98 -14.92
C VAL A 346 -6.25 -1.68 -15.20
N SER A 347 -5.91 -0.40 -15.40
CA SER A 347 -4.52 0.07 -15.53
C SER A 347 -4.07 0.78 -14.25
N LEU A 348 -2.82 0.57 -13.86
CA LEU A 348 -2.23 0.97 -12.58
C LEU A 348 -0.82 1.52 -12.83
N VAL A 349 -0.51 2.71 -12.32
CA VAL A 349 0.89 3.19 -12.26
C VAL A 349 1.60 2.61 -11.03
N GLN A 350 2.90 2.86 -10.86
CA GLN A 350 3.62 2.39 -9.66
C GLN A 350 2.98 2.98 -8.38
N GLY A 351 2.75 2.14 -7.37
CA GLY A 351 2.06 2.50 -6.13
C GLY A 351 0.53 2.51 -6.24
N ASP A 352 -0.05 2.39 -7.44
CA ASP A 352 -1.49 2.15 -7.57
C ASP A 352 -1.86 0.74 -7.12
N ARG A 353 -3.06 0.64 -6.55
CA ARG A 353 -3.58 -0.56 -5.91
C ARG A 353 -5.08 -0.49 -5.79
N GLY A 354 -5.74 -1.61 -5.55
CA GLY A 354 -7.17 -1.67 -5.30
C GLY A 354 -7.67 -3.06 -5.00
N ILE A 355 -8.99 -3.16 -4.88
CA ILE A 355 -9.68 -4.43 -4.69
C ILE A 355 -10.46 -4.77 -5.95
N ILE A 356 -10.30 -6.00 -6.44
CA ILE A 356 -11.08 -6.61 -7.52
C ILE A 356 -12.05 -7.61 -6.89
N GLU A 357 -13.34 -7.54 -7.19
CA GLU A 357 -14.35 -8.50 -6.75
C GLU A 357 -15.13 -9.08 -7.95
N PHE A 358 -15.22 -10.41 -8.04
CA PHE A 358 -15.93 -11.11 -9.12
C PHE A 358 -16.34 -12.54 -8.72
N SER A 359 -17.10 -13.20 -9.60
CA SER A 359 -17.38 -14.63 -9.53
C SER A 359 -17.65 -15.18 -10.92
N TYR A 360 -17.08 -16.34 -11.27
CA TYR A 360 -17.30 -16.95 -12.59
C TYR A 360 -18.68 -17.60 -12.73
N HIS A 361 -19.31 -17.37 -13.87
CA HIS A 361 -20.60 -17.96 -14.25
C HIS A 361 -20.49 -19.36 -14.89
N TYR A 362 -19.34 -19.68 -15.49
CA TYR A 362 -19.12 -20.91 -16.25
C TYR A 362 -17.85 -21.63 -15.79
N PRO A 363 -17.79 -22.98 -15.87
CA PRO A 363 -16.56 -23.71 -15.64
C PRO A 363 -15.63 -23.57 -16.86
N GLY A 364 -14.32 -23.68 -16.64
CA GLY A 364 -13.30 -23.57 -17.68
C GLY A 364 -11.97 -23.05 -17.15
N GLU A 365 -10.98 -23.00 -18.02
CA GLU A 365 -9.69 -22.37 -17.76
C GLU A 365 -9.73 -20.94 -18.30
N PHE A 366 -9.59 -19.95 -17.41
CA PHE A 366 -9.68 -18.54 -17.75
C PHE A 366 -8.36 -17.84 -17.44
N MET A 367 -7.76 -17.25 -18.46
CA MET A 367 -6.50 -16.54 -18.33
C MET A 367 -6.69 -15.21 -17.58
N PHE A 368 -5.71 -14.83 -16.77
CA PHE A 368 -5.53 -13.46 -16.31
C PHE A 368 -4.10 -13.03 -16.60
N HIS A 369 -3.92 -11.81 -17.08
CA HIS A 369 -2.60 -11.35 -17.52
C HIS A 369 -2.53 -9.83 -17.64
N ALA A 370 -1.33 -9.32 -17.88
CA ALA A 370 -1.15 -7.95 -18.34
C ALA A 370 -1.59 -7.85 -19.81
N HIS A 371 -2.62 -7.07 -20.10
CA HIS A 371 -2.97 -6.57 -21.43
C HIS A 371 -1.92 -5.63 -22.09
N LYS A 372 -0.68 -5.58 -21.56
CA LYS A 372 0.51 -5.16 -22.31
C LYS A 372 1.24 -6.42 -22.76
N ASN A 373 1.11 -6.77 -24.05
CA ASN A 373 1.57 -8.05 -24.62
C ASN A 373 3.02 -8.43 -24.26
N GLU A 374 3.90 -7.44 -24.17
CA GLU A 374 5.28 -7.63 -23.75
C GLU A 374 5.39 -8.26 -22.36
N PHE A 375 4.65 -7.74 -21.39
CA PHE A 375 4.69 -8.19 -19.99
C PHE A 375 4.17 -9.62 -19.88
N THR A 376 3.10 -9.95 -20.61
CA THR A 376 2.58 -11.32 -20.71
C THR A 376 3.59 -12.29 -21.29
N ARG A 377 4.24 -11.93 -22.40
CA ARG A 377 5.25 -12.78 -23.04
C ARG A 377 6.49 -12.99 -22.15
N LEU A 378 6.75 -12.08 -21.22
CA LEU A 378 7.91 -12.09 -20.33
C LEU A 378 7.59 -12.54 -18.89
N GLY A 379 6.40 -13.09 -18.64
CA GLY A 379 6.11 -13.82 -17.40
C GLY A 379 4.77 -13.50 -16.75
N TRP A 380 4.20 -12.32 -16.99
CA TRP A 380 2.96 -11.91 -16.33
C TRP A 380 1.75 -12.52 -17.01
N GLN A 381 1.43 -13.73 -16.59
CA GLN A 381 0.19 -14.42 -16.88
C GLN A 381 -0.06 -15.55 -15.88
N GLY A 382 -1.32 -15.93 -15.76
CA GLY A 382 -1.76 -17.09 -15.02
C GLY A 382 -3.15 -17.52 -15.48
N PHE A 383 -3.66 -18.59 -14.88
CA PHE A 383 -5.01 -19.08 -15.14
C PHE A 383 -5.76 -19.32 -13.84
N PHE A 384 -7.06 -19.06 -13.91
CA PHE A 384 -8.05 -19.59 -13.00
C PHE A 384 -8.66 -20.85 -13.62
N ASN A 385 -8.55 -21.98 -12.92
CA ASN A 385 -9.20 -23.23 -13.31
C ASN A 385 -10.51 -23.36 -12.52
N VAL A 386 -11.62 -23.12 -13.20
CA VAL A 386 -12.95 -23.02 -12.60
C VAL A 386 -13.71 -24.32 -12.80
N THR A 387 -13.99 -25.00 -11.70
CA THR A 387 -14.71 -26.29 -11.69
C THR A 387 -16.17 -26.12 -11.25
N LYS A 388 -17.02 -27.09 -11.59
CA LYS A 388 -18.40 -27.13 -11.05
C LYS A 388 -18.35 -27.42 -9.54
N SER A 389 -19.33 -26.88 -8.81
CA SER A 389 -19.42 -26.93 -7.34
C SER A 389 -19.47 -28.33 -6.76
#